data_AF-A0A8X6MBW6-F1
#
_entry.id   AF-A0A8X6MBW6-F1
#
_cell.length_a   1.000
_cell.length_b   1.000
_cell.length_c   1.000
_cell.angle_alpha   90.00
_cell.angle_beta   90.00
_cell.angle_gamma   90.00
#
_symmetry.space_group_name_H-M   'P 1'
#
loop_
_entity.id
_entity.type
_entity.pdbx_description
1 polymer ?
#
loop_
_entity_poly.entity_id
_entity_poly.type
_entity_poly.pdbx_seq_one_letter_code
_entity_poly.pdbx_strand_id
1 'polypeptide(L)'
;MVNTCFLCDKSFSTASNLRRHARLIHNVENKVSTCRQIKCNVCSEELVSMKALLDHVESAHNIAIEKETKKFDTYETFKIWKEDVEKQTTALYVKNTGSKFNDMKKTTYFYCHRNGFYNARGDKKRTIKMAGSNKINGNCPSKMKVCEDNENQVYEEFTKAHLGHGKDLGRMQITREEKDELARKL
;
A
#
# COMPACT_ATOMS: atom_id res chain seq x y z
N MET A 1 -19.89 -3.60 1.89
CA MET A 1 -19.25 -3.87 0.58
C MET A 1 -19.91 -5.11 0.02
N VAL A 2 -20.55 -5.02 -1.14
CA VAL A 2 -21.35 -6.11 -1.73
C VAL A 2 -20.56 -6.74 -2.85
N ASN A 3 -20.43 -8.07 -2.86
CA ASN A 3 -19.77 -8.81 -3.93
C ASN A 3 -20.85 -9.40 -4.83
N THR A 4 -21.14 -8.74 -5.94
CA THR A 4 -22.19 -9.14 -6.88
C THR A 4 -21.63 -10.07 -7.95
N CYS A 5 -22.39 -11.10 -8.33
CA CYS A 5 -22.04 -11.91 -9.49
C CYS A 5 -22.27 -11.09 -10.77
N PHE A 6 -21.43 -11.29 -11.79
CA PHE A 6 -21.59 -10.63 -13.10
C PHE A 6 -22.37 -11.50 -14.10
N LEU A 7 -22.60 -12.77 -13.75
CA LEU A 7 -23.40 -13.73 -14.53
C LEU A 7 -24.82 -13.85 -13.98
N CYS A 8 -25.11 -13.27 -12.81
CA CYS A 8 -26.46 -13.12 -12.26
C CYS A 8 -26.49 -12.01 -11.19
N ASP A 9 -27.66 -11.48 -10.88
CA ASP A 9 -27.81 -10.36 -9.92
C ASP A 9 -27.68 -10.75 -8.43
N LYS A 10 -27.09 -11.92 -8.14
CA LYS A 10 -26.91 -12.38 -6.75
C LYS A 10 -25.75 -11.67 -6.07
N SER A 11 -26.03 -11.17 -4.87
CA SER A 11 -25.12 -10.44 -4.01
C SER A 11 -24.62 -11.27 -2.83
N PHE A 12 -23.32 -11.18 -2.53
CA PHE A 12 -22.68 -11.94 -1.46
C PHE A 12 -21.95 -11.04 -0.47
N SER A 13 -21.97 -11.45 0.81
CA SER A 13 -21.30 -10.76 1.91
C SER A 13 -19.76 -10.85 1.86
N THR A 14 -19.22 -11.88 1.19
CA THR A 14 -17.78 -12.09 1.06
C THR A 14 -17.37 -12.53 -0.34
N ALA A 15 -16.14 -12.19 -0.70
CA ALA A 15 -15.53 -12.56 -1.98
C ALA A 15 -15.41 -14.08 -2.19
N SER A 16 -15.15 -14.82 -1.11
CA SER A 16 -15.05 -16.29 -1.15
C SER A 16 -16.40 -16.94 -1.46
N ASN A 17 -17.49 -16.38 -0.93
CA ASN A 17 -18.84 -16.86 -1.20
C ASN A 17 -19.25 -16.62 -2.66
N LEU A 18 -18.92 -15.45 -3.23
CA LEU A 18 -19.15 -15.18 -4.64
C LEU A 18 -18.35 -16.14 -5.54
N ARG A 19 -17.06 -16.35 -5.25
CA ARG A 19 -16.22 -17.32 -6.00
C ARG A 19 -16.79 -18.74 -5.94
N ARG A 20 -17.24 -19.18 -4.77
CA ARG A 20 -17.90 -20.48 -4.62
C ARG A 20 -19.20 -20.54 -5.42
N HIS A 21 -20.03 -19.51 -5.35
CA HIS A 21 -21.28 -19.44 -6.12
C HIS A 21 -21.00 -19.56 -7.62
N ALA A 22 -20.04 -18.82 -8.16
CA ALA A 22 -19.79 -18.86 -9.58
C ALA A 22 -19.17 -20.18 -10.07
N ARG A 23 -18.37 -20.85 -9.24
CA ARG A 23 -17.94 -22.23 -9.53
C ARG A 23 -19.12 -23.18 -9.58
N LEU A 24 -20.00 -23.14 -8.58
CA LEU A 24 -21.08 -24.12 -8.44
C LEU A 24 -22.27 -23.88 -9.38
N ILE A 25 -22.59 -22.62 -9.67
CA ILE A 25 -23.80 -22.24 -10.42
C ILE A 25 -23.48 -21.91 -11.88
N HIS A 26 -22.29 -21.36 -12.14
CA HIS A 26 -21.91 -20.94 -13.48
C HIS A 26 -20.76 -21.75 -14.08
N ASN A 27 -20.27 -22.77 -13.36
CA ASN A 27 -19.13 -23.62 -13.76
C ASN A 27 -17.87 -22.80 -14.14
N VAL A 28 -17.71 -21.63 -13.53
CA VAL A 28 -16.55 -20.75 -13.78
C VAL A 28 -15.47 -21.11 -12.79
N GLU A 29 -14.48 -21.88 -13.24
CA GLU A 29 -13.49 -22.46 -12.32
C GLU A 29 -12.66 -21.43 -11.55
N ASN A 30 -12.31 -20.27 -12.15
CA ASN A 30 -11.35 -19.35 -11.49
C ASN A 30 -11.42 -17.86 -11.88
N LYS A 31 -12.42 -17.40 -12.65
CA LYS A 31 -12.47 -16.01 -13.17
C LYS A 31 -13.53 -15.10 -12.57
N VAL A 32 -14.14 -15.47 -11.45
CA VAL A 32 -15.00 -14.51 -10.72
C VAL A 32 -14.15 -13.69 -9.78
N SER A 33 -13.43 -12.78 -10.43
CA SER A 33 -12.73 -11.69 -9.80
C SER A 33 -13.75 -10.89 -9.00
N THR A 34 -13.71 -11.03 -7.69
CA THR A 34 -14.11 -9.97 -6.76
C THR A 34 -13.07 -8.86 -6.87
N CYS A 35 -12.84 -8.36 -8.08
CA CYS A 35 -11.83 -7.36 -8.36
C CYS A 35 -12.40 -6.07 -7.81
N ARG A 36 -12.02 -5.76 -6.58
CA ARG A 36 -11.99 -4.38 -6.14
C ARG A 36 -11.15 -3.64 -7.17
N GLN A 37 -11.82 -2.91 -8.05
CA GLN A 37 -11.16 -2.07 -9.04
C GLN A 37 -10.30 -1.06 -8.31
N ILE A 38 -9.10 -0.85 -8.85
CA ILE A 38 -8.14 0.12 -8.38
C ILE A 38 -8.27 1.31 -9.31
N LYS A 39 -8.77 2.43 -8.76
CA LYS A 39 -8.83 3.69 -9.49
C LYS A 39 -7.43 4.21 -9.73
N CYS A 40 -7.18 4.69 -10.95
CA CYS A 40 -6.03 5.52 -11.21
C CYS A 40 -6.14 6.83 -10.40
N ASN A 41 -5.02 7.33 -9.88
CA ASN A 41 -5.01 8.60 -9.17
C ASN A 41 -4.76 9.80 -10.10
N VAL A 42 -4.53 9.55 -11.39
CA VAL A 42 -4.26 10.58 -12.42
C VAL A 42 -5.46 10.75 -13.35
N CYS A 43 -6.21 9.68 -13.61
CA CYS A 43 -7.43 9.70 -14.41
C CYS A 43 -8.54 8.85 -13.77
N SER A 44 -9.70 8.75 -14.42
CA SER A 44 -10.87 8.02 -13.91
C SER A 44 -10.90 6.52 -14.24
N GLU A 45 -9.84 5.99 -14.86
CA GLU A 45 -9.75 4.56 -15.21
C GLU A 45 -9.71 3.66 -13.98
N GLU A 46 -10.33 2.48 -14.13
CA GLU A 46 -10.50 1.49 -13.07
C GLU A 46 -9.84 0.16 -13.47
N LEU A 47 -8.77 -0.20 -12.76
CA LEU A 47 -7.90 -1.31 -13.14
C LEU A 47 -8.11 -2.52 -12.23
N VAL A 48 -7.97 -3.72 -12.80
CA VAL A 48 -8.22 -4.99 -12.10
C VAL A 48 -7.12 -5.38 -11.12
N SER A 49 -5.93 -4.80 -11.23
CA SER A 49 -4.78 -5.13 -10.38
C SER A 49 -3.79 -3.98 -10.26
N MET A 50 -2.92 -4.04 -9.24
CA MET A 50 -1.88 -3.02 -9.05
C MET A 50 -0.89 -3.03 -10.23
N LYS A 51 -0.53 -4.20 -10.76
CA LYS A 51 0.34 -4.28 -11.94
C LYS A 51 -0.29 -3.58 -13.14
N ALA A 52 -1.57 -3.86 -13.40
CA ALA A 52 -2.31 -3.17 -14.47
C ALA A 52 -2.37 -1.65 -14.26
N LEU A 53 -2.48 -1.18 -13.01
CA LEU A 53 -2.38 0.25 -12.71
C LEU A 53 -0.99 0.82 -13.06
N LEU A 54 0.11 0.15 -12.68
CA LEU A 54 1.46 0.65 -13.01
C LEU A 54 1.67 0.69 -14.53
N ASP A 55 1.30 -0.40 -15.23
CA ASP A 55 1.43 -0.49 -16.69
C ASP A 55 0.56 0.59 -17.38
N HIS A 56 -0.66 0.85 -16.88
CA HIS A 56 -1.53 1.95 -17.35
C HIS A 56 -0.90 3.32 -17.12
N VAL A 57 -0.30 3.56 -15.95
CA VAL A 57 0.32 4.84 -15.62
C VAL A 57 1.56 5.10 -16.49
N GLU A 58 2.36 4.08 -16.75
CA GLU A 58 3.52 4.20 -17.66
C GLU A 58 3.08 4.49 -19.10
N SER A 59 2.08 3.76 -19.61
CA SER A 59 1.65 3.88 -21.02
C SER A 59 0.72 5.07 -21.31
N ALA A 60 -0.25 5.35 -20.45
CA ALA A 60 -1.27 6.38 -20.66
C ALA A 60 -0.88 7.76 -20.11
N HIS A 61 0.05 7.80 -19.14
CA HIS A 61 0.47 9.05 -18.50
C HIS A 61 1.96 9.35 -18.68
N ASN A 62 2.74 8.45 -19.30
CA ASN A 62 4.19 8.59 -19.47
C ASN A 62 4.93 8.82 -18.14
N ILE A 63 4.41 8.26 -17.04
CA ILE A 63 5.02 8.34 -15.72
C ILE A 63 5.79 7.05 -15.50
N ALA A 64 7.11 7.09 -15.62
CA ALA A 64 7.97 5.94 -15.37
C ALA A 64 7.99 5.56 -13.88
N ILE A 65 7.76 4.28 -13.57
CA ILE A 65 7.78 3.78 -12.19
C ILE A 65 9.07 3.00 -11.97
N GLU A 66 10.10 3.74 -11.58
CA GLU A 66 11.41 3.17 -11.30
C GLU A 66 11.41 2.28 -10.05
N LYS A 67 12.10 1.14 -10.18
CA LYS A 67 12.36 0.20 -9.10
C LYS A 67 13.86 0.10 -8.90
N GLU A 68 14.30 0.27 -7.66
CA GLU A 68 15.70 0.11 -7.27
C GLU A 68 15.83 -1.17 -6.46
N THR A 69 16.94 -1.88 -6.63
CA THR A 69 17.25 -3.06 -5.80
C THR A 69 18.52 -2.80 -5.02
N LYS A 70 18.48 -3.12 -3.73
CA LYS A 70 19.64 -2.98 -2.83
C LYS A 70 19.83 -4.25 -2.03
N LYS A 71 21.09 -4.54 -1.72
CA LYS A 71 21.48 -5.61 -0.81
C LYS A 71 22.02 -4.99 0.47
N PHE A 72 21.70 -5.63 1.58
CA PHE A 72 22.15 -5.27 2.91
C PHE A 72 22.68 -6.51 3.60
N ASP A 73 23.73 -6.35 4.39
CA ASP A 73 24.35 -7.44 5.12
C ASP A 73 23.47 -7.91 6.29
N THR A 74 22.63 -7.01 6.82
CA THR A 74 21.75 -7.28 7.96
C THR A 74 20.42 -6.55 7.85
N TYR A 75 19.44 -6.97 8.63
CA TYR A 75 18.16 -6.27 8.71
C TYR A 75 18.30 -4.89 9.38
N GLU A 76 19.24 -4.74 10.31
CA GLU A 76 19.56 -3.48 10.99
C GLU A 76 20.09 -2.43 10.02
N THR A 77 20.98 -2.81 9.11
CA THR A 77 21.50 -1.90 8.08
C THR A 77 20.40 -1.46 7.10
N PHE A 78 19.51 -2.37 6.72
CA PHE A 78 18.28 -2.01 6.00
C PHE A 78 17.42 -1.01 6.79
N LYS A 79 17.24 -1.21 8.10
CA LYS A 79 16.41 -0.33 8.94
C LYS A 79 16.97 1.09 9.00
N ILE A 80 18.27 1.25 9.16
CA ILE A 80 18.96 2.56 9.13
C ILE A 80 18.73 3.24 7.79
N TRP A 81 18.94 2.52 6.68
CA TRP A 81 18.69 3.03 5.34
C TRP A 81 17.23 3.46 5.14
N LYS A 82 16.27 2.64 5.60
CA LYS A 82 14.85 2.96 5.54
C LYS A 82 14.54 4.27 6.30
N GLU A 83 15.09 4.45 7.50
CA GLU A 83 14.89 5.68 8.29
C GLU A 83 15.45 6.92 7.58
N ASP A 84 16.58 6.80 6.90
CA ASP A 84 17.15 7.87 6.07
C ASP A 84 16.24 8.22 4.88
N VAL A 85 15.74 7.21 4.15
CA VAL A 85 14.75 7.41 3.07
C VAL A 85 13.49 8.11 3.58
N GLU A 86 12.98 7.72 4.75
CA GLU A 86 11.80 8.33 5.36
C GLU A 86 12.02 9.81 5.72
N LYS A 87 13.22 10.18 6.19
CA LYS A 87 13.60 11.58 6.46
C LYS A 87 13.67 12.41 5.17
N GLN A 88 14.27 11.88 4.11
CA GLN A 88 14.45 12.61 2.85
C GLN A 88 13.15 12.77 2.05
N THR A 89 12.31 11.72 2.05
CA THR A 89 11.08 11.69 1.25
C THR A 89 9.86 12.23 2.00
N THR A 90 9.94 12.35 3.34
CA THR A 90 8.82 12.61 4.27
C THR A 90 7.72 11.53 4.24
N ALA A 91 7.92 10.47 3.45
CA ALA A 91 7.00 9.36 3.33
C ALA A 91 7.42 8.22 4.26
N LEU A 92 6.56 7.89 5.23
CA LEU A 92 6.77 6.71 6.07
C LEU A 92 6.37 5.41 5.37
N TYR A 93 7.08 4.33 5.65
CA TYR A 93 6.91 2.98 5.14
C TYR A 93 6.52 2.03 6.27
N VAL A 94 5.24 1.62 6.26
CA VAL A 94 4.62 0.87 7.34
C VAL A 94 4.23 -0.54 6.92
N LYS A 95 4.32 -1.48 7.86
CA LYS A 95 3.90 -2.88 7.68
C LYS A 95 2.40 -2.99 7.94
N ASN A 96 1.61 -3.25 6.89
CA ASN A 96 0.15 -3.42 7.00
C ASN A 96 -0.29 -4.88 7.17
N THR A 97 0.59 -5.84 6.86
CA THR A 97 0.31 -7.28 6.89
C THR A 97 1.44 -8.03 7.58
N GLY A 98 1.17 -9.23 8.08
CA GLY A 98 2.22 -10.14 8.57
C GLY A 98 3.30 -10.43 7.51
N SER A 99 4.48 -10.84 7.97
CA SER A 99 5.53 -11.32 7.05
C SER A 99 5.08 -12.64 6.44
N LYS A 100 5.44 -12.85 5.17
CA LYS A 100 5.23 -14.12 4.48
C LYS A 100 6.47 -14.98 4.65
N PHE A 101 6.27 -16.25 4.95
CA PHE A 101 7.35 -17.21 5.11
C PHE A 101 7.22 -18.26 4.00
N ASN A 102 8.35 -18.55 3.38
CA ASN A 102 8.59 -19.73 2.56
C ASN A 102 9.79 -20.47 3.20
N ASP A 103 9.96 -21.76 2.94
CA ASP A 103 10.96 -22.64 3.56
C ASP A 103 12.39 -22.08 3.56
N MET A 104 12.70 -21.15 2.65
CA MET A 104 14.03 -20.54 2.49
C MET A 104 14.07 -19.02 2.68
N LYS A 105 12.92 -18.34 2.84
CA LYS A 105 12.91 -16.87 2.89
C LYS A 105 11.73 -16.27 3.61
N LYS A 106 12.00 -15.19 4.33
CA LYS A 106 10.99 -14.31 4.93
C LYS A 106 10.84 -13.06 4.07
N THR A 107 9.63 -12.83 3.56
CA THR A 107 9.31 -11.62 2.79
C THR A 107 8.42 -10.68 3.59
N THR A 108 8.89 -9.46 3.79
CA THR A 108 8.19 -8.38 4.48
C THR A 108 7.90 -7.24 3.50
N TYR A 109 6.66 -6.73 3.52
CA TYR A 109 6.25 -5.60 2.69
C TYR A 109 6.01 -4.37 3.55
N PHE A 110 6.64 -3.26 3.19
CA PHE A 110 6.37 -1.95 3.75
C PHE A 110 5.74 -1.06 2.68
N TYR A 111 4.61 -0.45 3.01
CA TYR A 111 3.87 0.41 2.09
C TYR A 111 3.91 1.84 2.59
N CYS A 112 3.85 2.81 1.67
CA CYS A 112 3.66 4.20 2.06
C CYS A 112 2.48 4.33 3.05
N HIS A 113 2.65 5.08 4.14
CA HIS A 113 1.64 5.28 5.18
C HIS A 113 0.36 5.93 4.65
N ARG A 114 0.47 6.66 3.52
CA ARG A 114 -0.63 7.26 2.77
C ARG A 114 -1.47 6.22 2.01
N ASN A 115 -0.89 5.06 1.70
CA ASN A 115 -1.54 3.99 0.94
C ASN A 115 -2.77 3.41 1.67
N GLY A 116 -3.85 3.22 0.92
CA GLY A 116 -5.05 2.53 1.34
C GLY A 116 -6.20 3.47 1.69
N PHE A 117 -7.21 2.89 2.33
CA PHE A 117 -8.47 3.55 2.63
C PHE A 117 -8.64 3.68 4.13
N TYR A 118 -9.15 4.84 4.56
CA TYR A 118 -9.55 5.04 5.95
C TYR A 118 -10.76 4.15 6.25
N ASN A 119 -10.63 3.33 7.30
CA ASN A 119 -11.76 2.58 7.84
C ASN A 119 -12.03 3.12 9.24
N ALA A 120 -13.16 3.78 9.43
CA ALA A 120 -13.60 4.21 10.75
C ALA A 120 -13.79 2.97 11.64
N ARG A 121 -13.22 2.99 12.85
CA ARG A 121 -13.35 1.92 13.86
C ARG A 121 -13.86 2.51 15.17
N GLY A 122 -14.74 1.78 15.87
CA GLY A 122 -15.36 2.19 17.14
C GLY A 122 -16.67 2.97 16.98
N ASP A 123 -17.32 3.30 18.10
CA ASP A 123 -18.64 3.98 18.20
C ASP A 123 -18.67 5.44 17.67
N LYS A 124 -17.69 5.87 16.89
CA LYS A 124 -17.53 7.26 16.40
C LYS A 124 -17.50 8.34 17.51
N LYS A 125 -17.25 7.93 18.76
CA LYS A 125 -17.16 8.84 19.94
C LYS A 125 -16.00 9.84 19.89
N ARG A 126 -14.96 9.57 19.08
CA ARG A 126 -13.84 10.50 18.87
C ARG A 126 -13.99 11.20 17.53
N THR A 127 -14.04 12.53 17.56
CA THR A 127 -13.98 13.38 16.36
C THR A 127 -12.62 13.24 15.67
N ILE A 128 -12.63 13.24 14.34
CA ILE A 128 -11.41 13.22 13.54
C ILE A 128 -10.73 14.58 13.69
N LYS A 129 -9.39 14.59 13.75
CA LYS A 129 -8.59 15.83 13.73
C LYS A 129 -8.94 16.65 12.48
N MET A 130 -8.77 17.97 12.54
CA MET A 130 -8.98 18.85 11.37
C MET A 130 -8.23 18.40 10.10
N ALA A 131 -7.01 17.85 10.26
CA ALA A 131 -6.21 17.34 9.15
C ALA A 131 -6.74 16.03 8.51
N GLY A 132 -7.80 15.43 9.07
CA GLY A 132 -8.40 14.21 8.55
C GLY A 132 -7.55 12.94 8.74
N SER A 133 -7.89 11.89 7.99
CA SER A 133 -7.11 10.66 7.91
C SER A 133 -5.84 10.86 7.10
N ASN A 134 -4.73 10.23 7.49
CA ASN A 134 -3.50 10.18 6.69
C ASN A 134 -3.62 9.35 5.41
N LYS A 135 -4.67 8.55 5.25
CA LYS A 135 -4.91 7.75 4.04
C LYS A 135 -5.43 8.63 2.91
N ILE A 136 -4.92 8.42 1.69
CA ILE A 136 -5.37 9.13 0.48
C ILE A 136 -6.69 8.57 -0.06
N ASN A 137 -7.24 7.51 0.57
CA ASN A 137 -8.41 6.78 0.08
C ASN A 137 -8.21 6.29 -1.37
N GLY A 138 -7.00 5.79 -1.61
CA GLY A 138 -6.53 5.38 -2.92
C GLY A 138 -5.27 4.54 -2.77
N ASN A 139 -4.70 4.19 -3.91
CA ASN A 139 -3.60 3.24 -3.98
C ASN A 139 -2.31 3.99 -4.31
N CYS A 140 -1.41 4.08 -3.34
CA CYS A 140 -0.07 4.58 -3.58
C CYS A 140 0.84 3.39 -3.94
N PRO A 141 1.52 3.41 -5.09
CA PRO A 141 2.36 2.29 -5.51
C PRO A 141 3.68 2.22 -4.74
N SER A 142 4.08 3.29 -4.04
CA SER A 142 5.32 3.32 -3.30
C SER A 142 5.34 2.29 -2.17
N LYS A 143 6.35 1.42 -2.22
CA LYS A 143 6.53 0.29 -1.31
C LYS A 143 7.97 -0.21 -1.33
N MET A 144 8.39 -0.82 -0.23
CA MET A 144 9.63 -1.58 -0.10
C MET A 144 9.27 -3.05 0.10
N LYS A 145 9.85 -3.93 -0.71
CA LYS A 145 9.74 -5.38 -0.54
C LYS A 145 11.08 -5.91 -0.07
N VAL A 146 11.09 -6.41 1.16
CA VAL A 146 12.29 -6.90 1.83
C VAL A 146 12.24 -8.41 1.89
N CYS A 147 13.27 -9.08 1.40
CA CYS A 147 13.45 -10.52 1.52
C CYS A 147 14.68 -10.78 2.39
N GLU A 148 14.49 -11.51 3.49
CA GLU A 148 15.55 -12.03 4.35
C GLU A 148 15.72 -13.51 3.99
N ASP A 149 16.93 -13.93 3.65
CA ASP A 149 17.26 -15.33 3.40
C ASP A 149 17.78 -16.04 4.66
N ASN A 150 18.11 -17.33 4.53
CA ASN A 150 18.61 -18.15 5.63
C ASN A 150 20.04 -17.79 6.06
N GLU A 151 20.79 -17.03 5.25
CA GLU A 151 22.15 -16.57 5.53
C GLU A 151 22.15 -15.18 6.19
N ASN A 152 20.97 -14.68 6.58
CA ASN A 152 20.72 -13.33 7.08
C ASN A 152 21.00 -12.20 6.08
N GLN A 153 21.20 -12.52 4.80
CA GLN A 153 21.36 -11.51 3.77
C GLN A 153 19.99 -10.92 3.42
N VAL A 154 19.95 -9.60 3.28
CA VAL A 154 18.70 -8.85 3.11
C VAL A 154 18.68 -8.21 1.73
N TYR A 155 17.64 -8.52 0.98
CA TYR A 155 17.40 -8.01 -0.36
C TYR A 155 16.19 -7.09 -0.35
N GLU A 156 16.33 -5.92 -0.93
CA GLU A 156 15.29 -4.90 -0.98
C GLU A 156 14.96 -4.55 -2.43
N GLU A 157 13.67 -4.46 -2.73
CA GLU A 157 13.13 -3.93 -3.98
C GLU A 157 12.25 -2.71 -3.65
N PHE A 158 12.77 -1.53 -3.95
CA PHE A 158 12.14 -0.25 -3.64
C PHE A 158 11.42 0.31 -4.85
N THR A 159 10.10 0.51 -4.73
CA THR A 159 9.34 1.36 -5.65
C THR A 159 9.19 2.75 -5.03
N LYS A 160 9.98 3.73 -5.51
CA LYS A 160 9.98 5.10 -4.96
C LYS A 160 8.81 5.98 -5.43
N ALA A 161 8.21 5.63 -6.56
CA ALA A 161 7.17 6.44 -7.18
C ALA A 161 5.91 6.56 -6.28
N HIS A 162 5.48 7.79 -6.03
CA HIS A 162 4.21 8.10 -5.36
C HIS A 162 3.20 8.57 -6.40
N LEU A 163 1.98 8.05 -6.34
CA LEU A 163 0.85 8.49 -7.17
C LEU A 163 -0.31 8.92 -6.28
N GLY A 164 -0.98 10.01 -6.66
CA GLY A 164 -2.14 10.54 -5.95
C GLY A 164 -1.82 11.38 -4.71
N HIS A 165 -0.55 11.64 -4.40
CA HIS A 165 -0.15 12.62 -3.40
C HIS A 165 1.29 13.10 -3.62
N GLY A 166 1.57 14.34 -3.23
CA GLY A 166 2.91 14.92 -3.19
C GLY A 166 3.51 14.95 -1.78
N LYS A 167 4.47 15.85 -1.59
CA LYS A 167 5.02 16.22 -0.28
C LYS A 167 4.05 17.17 0.43
N ASP A 168 3.13 16.60 1.21
CA ASP A 168 2.21 17.39 2.04
C ASP A 168 2.94 17.89 3.31
N LEU A 169 3.50 19.11 3.27
CA LEU A 169 4.19 19.73 4.42
C LEU A 169 3.29 19.77 5.67
N GLY A 170 1.99 20.02 5.50
CA GLY A 170 1.01 20.02 6.60
C GLY A 170 0.72 18.65 7.22
N ARG A 171 1.31 17.57 6.68
CA ARG A 171 1.18 16.19 7.19
C ARG A 171 2.53 15.56 7.54
N MET A 172 3.61 16.33 7.49
CA MET A 172 4.92 15.89 7.93
C MET A 172 4.89 15.53 9.41
N GLN A 173 5.55 14.43 9.75
CA GLN A 173 5.77 14.08 11.14
C GLN A 173 6.94 14.89 11.68
N ILE A 174 6.62 15.86 12.52
CA ILE A 174 7.61 16.54 13.35
C ILE A 174 8.01 15.58 14.47
N THR A 175 9.31 15.32 14.61
CA THR A 175 9.86 14.47 15.67
C THR A 175 9.59 15.08 17.05
N ARG A 176 9.80 14.32 18.11
CA ARG A 176 9.61 14.84 19.46
C ARG A 176 10.64 15.94 19.74
N GLU A 177 11.86 15.70 19.29
CA GLU A 177 13.00 16.61 19.43
C GLU A 177 12.73 17.93 18.69
N GLU A 178 12.25 17.87 17.44
CA GLU A 178 11.87 19.06 16.67
C GLU A 178 10.69 19.80 17.30
N LYS A 179 9.72 19.10 17.90
CA LYS A 179 8.63 19.73 18.65
C LYS A 179 9.13 20.46 19.88
N ASP A 180 10.05 19.85 20.62
CA ASP A 180 10.64 20.44 21.82
C ASP A 180 11.48 21.68 21.44
N GLU A 181 12.20 21.65 20.32
CA GLU A 181 12.90 22.84 19.79
C GLU A 181 11.96 23.95 19.33
N LEU A 182 10.87 23.62 18.64
CA LEU A 182 9.86 24.59 18.23
C LEU A 182 9.16 25.22 19.45
N ALA A 183 8.87 24.41 20.48
CA ALA A 183 8.28 24.87 21.72
C ALA A 183 9.21 25.82 22.50
N ARG A 184 10.53 25.66 22.39
CA ARG A 184 11.52 26.59 23.00
C ARG A 184 11.62 27.94 22.29
N LYS A 185 11.12 28.05 21.05
CA LYS A 185 11.18 29.28 20.22
C LYS A 185 9.89 30.10 20.26
N LEU A 186 8.85 29.61 20.94
CA LEU A 186 7.58 30.28 21.24
C LEU A 186 7.64 30.95 22.61
#